data_AF-A0A8T5SRA1-F1
#
_entry.id   AF-A0A8T5SRA1-F1
#
_cell.length_a   1.000
_cell.length_b   1.000
_cell.length_c   1.000
_cell.angle_alpha   90.00
_cell.angle_beta   90.00
_cell.angle_gamma   90.00
#
_symmetry.space_group_name_H-M   'P 1'
#
loop_
_entity.id
_entity.type
_entity.pdbx_description
1 polymer ?
#
loop_
_entity_poly.entity_id
_entity_poly.type
_entity_poly.pdbx_seq_one_letter_code
_entity_poly.pdbx_strand_id
1 'polypeptide(L)'
;HNLVHSELHRIVQYAPKIVEPRGEVKSELDIWKGIAERLGFGKYFQLTEIDAIKSALQSEDCEEISLEKLIERPEGIRTRSQGIPFFDRKFNTKTGKVELYSLELRGLGYDPLPFHEEPQESPISTPEIFEEYPLIMITGRLRERLHSQYTTVKVGGSVKSYAHCTTCKKCVEECPEEAITLTQPSTSLMQRDVEQAPQDQAKLRKKLGELVGGLAVQVTNEKLDIPEDITGLLVPVWDTTKCIGCRECEIDVCPYDVVTESIKMPTKKEAGMHRAFLRMHPQAAESIGLNDGDRVDVESKRGSVKKMKLVLTSDIDQRVVWSSDGWWQDDGNINLLTEDCHSAFGHTPGFNSVLVRVKKTSLD
;
A
#
# COMPACT_ATOMS: atom_id res chain seq x y z
N HIS A 1 -19.46 7.35 17.18
CA HIS A 1 -19.89 7.82 15.85
C HIS A 1 -18.69 8.45 15.16
N ASN A 2 -18.59 8.40 13.83
CA ASN A 2 -17.46 9.04 13.15
C ASN A 2 -17.86 9.63 11.78
N LEU A 3 -17.02 10.52 11.26
CA LEU A 3 -17.10 11.06 9.91
C LEU A 3 -15.83 10.63 9.17
N VAL A 4 -16.00 9.96 8.04
CA VAL A 4 -14.90 9.50 7.20
C VAL A 4 -14.83 10.39 5.98
N HIS A 5 -13.62 10.86 5.64
CA HIS A 5 -13.38 11.59 4.41
C HIS A 5 -12.34 10.84 3.58
N SER A 6 -12.64 10.59 2.30
CA SER A 6 -11.68 10.04 1.36
C SER A 6 -10.91 11.17 0.68
N GLU A 7 -9.62 11.28 0.98
CA GLU A 7 -8.76 12.33 0.42
C GLU A 7 -8.64 12.26 -1.11
N LEU A 8 -8.71 11.05 -1.69
CA LEU A 8 -8.56 10.84 -3.13
C LEU A 8 -9.85 11.03 -3.92
N HIS A 9 -11.00 10.70 -3.32
CA HIS A 9 -12.30 10.67 -4.04
C HIS A 9 -13.23 11.80 -3.64
N ARG A 10 -12.85 12.62 -2.64
CA ARG A 10 -13.63 13.76 -2.11
C ARG A 10 -15.02 13.34 -1.65
N ILE A 11 -15.12 12.18 -1.00
CA ILE A 11 -16.37 11.66 -0.46
C ILE A 11 -16.31 11.78 1.04
N VAL A 12 -17.35 12.38 1.62
CA VAL A 12 -17.60 12.36 3.06
C VAL A 12 -18.68 11.32 3.36
N GLN A 13 -18.45 10.48 4.35
CA GLN A 13 -19.33 9.39 4.74
C GLN A 13 -19.53 9.41 6.25
N TYR A 14 -20.76 9.19 6.69
CA TYR A 14 -21.05 8.96 8.09
C TYR A 14 -20.76 7.50 8.46
N ALA A 15 -19.92 7.30 9.46
CA ALA A 15 -19.64 5.99 10.03
C ALA A 15 -20.42 5.83 11.35
N PRO A 16 -21.55 5.10 11.35
CA PRO A 16 -22.32 4.88 12.57
C PRO A 16 -21.53 4.05 13.57
N LYS A 17 -21.84 4.25 14.86
CA LYS A 17 -21.35 3.36 15.91
C LYS A 17 -21.98 1.97 15.72
N ILE A 18 -21.15 0.97 15.40
CA ILE A 18 -21.62 -0.40 15.13
C ILE A 18 -21.77 -1.22 16.40
N VAL A 19 -20.86 -1.03 17.36
CA VAL A 19 -20.84 -1.75 18.64
C VAL A 19 -20.47 -0.82 19.79
N GLU A 20 -20.83 -1.23 21.00
CA GLU A 20 -20.33 -0.57 22.20
C GLU A 20 -18.82 -0.85 22.39
N PRO A 21 -18.04 0.15 22.87
CA PRO A 21 -16.65 -0.07 23.22
C PRO A 21 -16.51 -1.22 24.22
N ARG A 22 -15.48 -2.06 24.02
CA ARG A 22 -15.26 -3.21 24.89
C ARG A 22 -14.58 -2.78 26.19
N GLY A 23 -15.03 -3.33 27.32
CA GLY A 23 -14.43 -3.04 28.62
C GLY A 23 -14.59 -1.56 28.99
N GLU A 24 -13.48 -0.93 29.40
CA GLU A 24 -13.44 0.48 29.79
C GLU A 24 -12.84 1.39 28.70
N VAL A 25 -12.75 0.89 27.46
CA VAL A 25 -12.24 1.69 26.33
C VAL A 25 -13.15 2.89 26.10
N LYS A 26 -12.54 4.06 25.94
CA LYS A 26 -13.22 5.34 25.71
C LYS A 26 -12.79 5.93 24.37
N SER A 27 -13.65 6.77 23.79
CA SER A 27 -13.29 7.56 22.61
C SER A 27 -12.21 8.59 22.97
N GLU A 28 -11.46 9.08 21.98
CA GLU A 28 -10.49 10.16 22.21
C GLU A 28 -11.17 11.41 22.79
N LEU A 29 -12.38 11.74 22.32
CA LEU A 29 -13.19 12.84 22.83
C LEU A 29 -13.48 12.70 24.33
N ASP A 30 -13.90 11.51 24.77
CA ASP A 30 -14.18 11.22 26.19
C ASP A 30 -12.93 11.31 27.05
N ILE A 31 -11.78 10.86 26.52
CA ILE A 31 -10.48 10.96 27.20
C ILE A 31 -10.12 12.44 27.40
N TRP A 32 -10.19 13.25 26.34
CA TRP A 32 -9.89 14.67 26.40
C TRP A 32 -10.84 15.43 27.32
N LYS A 33 -12.14 15.11 27.27
CA LYS A 33 -13.14 15.67 28.20
C LYS A 33 -12.78 15.37 29.65
N GLY A 34 -12.46 14.11 29.96
CA GLY A 34 -12.08 13.70 31.31
C GLY A 34 -10.80 14.37 31.83
N ILE A 35 -9.83 14.63 30.95
CA ILE A 35 -8.61 15.40 31.28
C ILE A 35 -8.98 16.86 31.55
N ALA A 36 -9.75 17.49 30.65
CA ALA A 36 -10.15 18.89 30.76
C ALA A 36 -10.94 19.17 32.04
N GLU A 37 -11.86 18.28 32.43
CA GLU A 37 -12.61 18.38 33.68
C GLU A 37 -11.70 18.43 34.91
N ARG A 38 -10.68 17.54 34.96
CA ARG A 38 -9.71 17.49 36.07
C ARG A 38 -8.81 18.73 36.14
N LEU A 39 -8.55 19.36 35.00
CA LEU A 39 -7.79 20.60 34.90
C LEU A 39 -8.64 21.86 35.12
N GLY A 40 -9.96 21.74 35.35
CA GLY A 40 -10.86 22.88 35.53
C GLY A 40 -11.32 23.55 34.23
N PHE A 41 -11.00 22.97 33.08
CA PHE A 41 -11.39 23.46 31.74
C PHE A 41 -12.62 22.75 31.17
N GLY A 42 -13.28 21.87 31.94
CA GLY A 42 -14.37 21.03 31.47
C GLY A 42 -15.49 21.78 30.73
N LYS A 43 -15.79 23.04 31.09
CA LYS A 43 -16.80 23.86 30.40
C LYS A 43 -16.53 24.08 28.91
N TYR A 44 -15.29 23.97 28.45
CA TYR A 44 -14.90 24.15 27.05
C TYR A 44 -14.91 22.84 26.24
N PHE A 45 -15.00 21.69 26.91
CA PHE A 45 -14.90 20.36 26.30
C PHE A 45 -16.21 19.57 26.47
N GLN A 46 -17.34 20.22 26.20
CA GLN A 46 -18.69 19.63 26.32
C GLN A 46 -19.24 19.08 24.99
N LEU A 47 -18.43 19.05 23.94
CA LEU A 47 -18.82 18.49 22.64
C LEU A 47 -19.13 16.99 22.77
N THR A 48 -20.18 16.54 22.10
CA THR A 48 -20.39 15.12 21.79
C THR A 48 -19.76 14.77 20.44
N GLU A 49 -19.61 13.48 20.14
CA GLU A 49 -19.14 13.03 18.81
C GLU A 49 -20.04 13.57 17.69
N ILE A 50 -21.35 13.63 17.90
CA ILE A 50 -22.31 14.16 16.92
C ILE A 50 -22.14 15.67 16.75
N ASP A 51 -21.88 16.41 17.83
CA ASP A 51 -21.61 17.85 17.73
C ASP A 51 -20.31 18.12 16.96
N ALA A 52 -19.28 17.32 17.19
CA ALA A 52 -18.03 17.40 16.45
C ALA A 52 -18.23 17.11 14.94
N ILE A 53 -19.01 16.08 14.60
CA ILE A 53 -19.37 15.78 13.20
C ILE A 53 -20.14 16.94 12.57
N LYS A 54 -21.16 17.47 13.26
CA LYS A 54 -21.94 18.63 12.78
C LYS A 54 -21.05 19.85 12.58
N SER A 55 -20.08 20.08 13.47
CA SER A 55 -19.12 21.17 13.32
C SER A 55 -18.21 20.98 12.11
N ALA A 56 -17.74 19.77 11.83
CA ALA A 56 -16.90 19.49 10.66
C ALA A 56 -17.65 19.71 9.33
N LEU A 57 -18.95 19.39 9.31
CA LEU A 57 -19.83 19.58 8.15
C LEU A 57 -20.18 21.06 7.88
N GLN A 58 -19.80 22.00 8.75
CA GLN A 58 -19.97 23.44 8.50
C GLN A 58 -18.91 24.02 7.56
N SER A 59 -17.95 23.21 7.10
CA SER A 59 -16.96 23.63 6.09
C SER A 59 -17.63 23.98 4.76
N GLU A 60 -17.02 24.90 4.00
CA GLU A 60 -17.48 25.32 2.66
C GLU A 60 -17.61 24.12 1.71
N ASP A 61 -16.66 23.20 1.77
CA ASP A 61 -16.66 21.96 0.98
C ASP A 61 -17.87 21.05 1.27
N CYS A 62 -18.49 21.19 2.45
CA CYS A 62 -19.65 20.42 2.87
C CYS A 62 -20.96 21.21 2.79
N GLU A 63 -21.00 22.34 2.07
CA GLU A 63 -22.24 23.09 1.88
C GLU A 63 -23.35 22.17 1.31
N GLU A 64 -24.52 22.23 1.93
CA GLU A 64 -25.67 21.33 1.70
C GLU A 64 -25.49 19.85 2.08
N ILE A 65 -24.36 19.45 2.65
CA ILE A 65 -24.17 18.11 3.22
C ILE A 65 -24.51 18.18 4.72
N SER A 66 -25.62 17.55 5.11
CA SER A 66 -26.01 17.42 6.52
C SER A 66 -25.77 16.00 7.02
N LEU A 67 -25.68 15.83 8.34
CA LEU A 67 -25.54 14.52 8.96
C LEU A 67 -26.73 13.61 8.58
N GLU A 68 -27.94 14.16 8.54
CA GLU A 68 -29.16 13.42 8.18
C GLU A 68 -29.06 12.89 6.75
N LYS A 69 -28.58 13.70 5.80
CA LYS A 69 -28.34 13.26 4.42
C LYS A 69 -27.28 12.16 4.33
N LEU A 70 -26.22 12.24 5.14
CA LEU A 70 -25.18 11.22 5.19
C LEU A 70 -25.67 9.90 5.82
N ILE A 71 -26.63 9.97 6.75
CA ILE A 71 -27.29 8.78 7.31
C ILE A 71 -28.16 8.10 6.25
N GLU A 72 -28.88 8.88 5.46
CA GLU A 72 -29.72 8.38 4.36
C GLU A 72 -28.91 7.83 3.17
N ARG A 73 -27.65 8.28 3.03
CA ARG A 73 -26.72 7.91 1.95
C ARG A 73 -25.46 7.25 2.52
N PRO A 74 -25.54 5.97 2.92
CA PRO A 74 -24.42 5.27 3.52
C PRO A 74 -23.21 5.14 2.58
N GLU A 75 -23.38 5.27 1.27
CA GLU A 75 -22.31 5.34 0.27
C GLU A 75 -21.47 6.63 0.35
N GLY A 76 -21.94 7.64 1.08
CA GLY A 76 -21.30 8.94 1.21
C GLY A 76 -21.74 9.96 0.16
N ILE A 77 -21.36 11.22 0.39
CA ILE A 77 -21.69 12.35 -0.48
C ILE A 77 -20.39 13.05 -0.89
N ARG A 78 -20.27 13.36 -2.18
CA ARG A 78 -19.11 14.07 -2.73
C ARG A 78 -19.12 15.53 -2.28
N THR A 79 -17.97 16.02 -1.79
CA THR A 79 -17.79 17.41 -1.35
C THR A 79 -17.71 18.37 -2.53
N ARG A 80 -18.03 19.63 -2.27
CA ARG A 80 -17.91 20.75 -3.20
C ARG A 80 -16.47 21.24 -3.19
N SER A 81 -15.65 20.73 -4.09
CA SER A 81 -14.29 21.26 -4.28
C SER A 81 -13.99 21.37 -5.77
N GLN A 82 -13.19 22.37 -6.17
CA GLN A 82 -12.82 22.57 -7.57
C GLN A 82 -12.14 21.31 -8.13
N GLY A 83 -12.68 20.74 -9.21
CA GLY A 83 -12.19 19.48 -9.78
C GLY A 83 -10.72 19.51 -10.20
N ILE A 84 -10.21 20.68 -10.58
CA ILE A 84 -8.83 20.88 -11.03
C ILE A 84 -8.18 21.93 -10.10
N PRO A 85 -7.24 21.52 -9.23
CA PRO A 85 -6.46 22.48 -8.44
C PRO A 85 -5.75 23.48 -9.34
N PHE A 86 -5.78 24.77 -8.96
CA PHE A 86 -5.14 25.85 -9.71
C PHE A 86 -5.54 25.91 -11.20
N PHE A 87 -6.82 25.63 -11.52
CA PHE A 87 -7.33 25.65 -12.91
C PHE A 87 -7.06 26.97 -13.64
N ASP A 88 -7.08 28.08 -12.91
CA ASP A 88 -6.79 29.42 -13.41
C ASP A 88 -5.29 29.72 -13.59
N ARG A 89 -4.42 28.73 -13.27
CA ARG A 89 -2.95 28.81 -13.29
C ARG A 89 -2.38 29.86 -12.35
N LYS A 90 -3.12 30.26 -11.30
CA LYS A 90 -2.64 31.16 -10.25
C LYS A 90 -2.23 30.37 -9.03
N PHE A 91 -0.93 30.19 -8.85
CA PHE A 91 -0.38 29.42 -7.72
C PHE A 91 -0.25 30.29 -6.46
N ASN A 92 -0.24 29.68 -5.28
CA ASN A 92 -0.04 30.37 -3.99
C ASN A 92 1.42 30.84 -3.76
N THR A 93 2.15 31.15 -4.83
CA THR A 93 3.51 31.68 -4.80
C THR A 93 3.49 33.21 -4.90
N LYS A 94 4.60 33.87 -4.56
CA LYS A 94 4.69 35.34 -4.64
C LYS A 94 4.48 35.87 -6.06
N THR A 95 4.86 35.09 -7.07
CA THR A 95 4.70 35.45 -8.49
C THR A 95 3.37 35.04 -9.09
N GLY A 96 2.57 34.23 -8.38
CA GLY A 96 1.35 33.60 -8.92
C GLY A 96 1.63 32.49 -9.94
N LYS A 97 2.89 32.07 -10.14
CA LYS A 97 3.34 31.08 -11.13
C LYS A 97 4.04 29.90 -10.46
N VAL A 98 4.30 28.84 -11.22
CA VAL A 98 5.25 27.80 -10.82
C VAL A 98 6.66 28.41 -10.81
N GLU A 99 7.32 28.40 -9.65
CA GLU A 99 8.65 28.97 -9.47
C GLU A 99 9.73 27.89 -9.68
N LEU A 100 10.28 27.78 -10.89
CA LEU A 100 11.47 26.95 -11.16
C LEU A 100 12.71 27.45 -10.42
N TYR A 101 12.74 28.76 -10.14
CA TYR A 101 13.70 29.43 -9.29
C TYR A 101 12.92 30.01 -8.11
N SER A 102 13.13 29.48 -6.91
CA SER A 102 12.32 29.85 -5.74
C SER A 102 12.80 31.16 -5.13
N LEU A 103 11.98 32.22 -5.22
CA LEU A 103 12.29 33.51 -4.59
C LEU A 103 12.18 33.44 -3.07
N GLU A 104 11.36 32.52 -2.57
CA GLU A 104 11.22 32.26 -1.14
C GLU A 104 12.48 31.64 -0.56
N LEU A 105 13.02 30.58 -1.19
CA LEU A 105 14.28 29.95 -0.76
C LEU A 105 15.43 30.95 -0.77
N ARG A 106 15.56 31.74 -1.85
CA ARG A 106 16.56 32.82 -1.92
C ARG A 106 16.42 33.81 -0.77
N GLY A 107 15.18 34.21 -0.43
CA GLY A 107 14.90 35.14 0.66
C GLY A 107 15.24 34.59 2.04
N LEU A 108 15.16 33.26 2.21
CA LEU A 108 15.58 32.54 3.42
C LEU A 108 17.09 32.23 3.44
N GLY A 109 17.83 32.55 2.38
CA GLY A 109 19.27 32.29 2.27
C GLY A 109 19.64 30.89 1.75
N TYR A 110 18.67 30.12 1.25
CA TYR A 110 18.91 28.81 0.63
C TYR A 110 19.15 28.93 -0.89
N ASP A 111 19.67 27.85 -1.49
CA ASP A 111 19.77 27.75 -2.94
C ASP A 111 18.36 27.74 -3.57
N PRO A 112 18.05 28.67 -4.47
CA PRO A 112 16.75 28.73 -5.14
C PRO A 112 16.52 27.66 -6.20
N LEU A 113 17.53 26.84 -6.52
CA LEU A 113 17.47 25.78 -7.52
C LEU A 113 17.70 24.40 -6.87
N PRO A 114 17.14 23.32 -7.45
CA PRO A 114 17.42 21.98 -6.98
C PRO A 114 18.89 21.62 -7.27
N PHE A 115 19.52 20.98 -6.30
CA PHE A 115 20.86 20.40 -6.42
C PHE A 115 20.85 18.98 -5.86
N HIS A 116 21.89 18.21 -6.19
CA HIS A 116 22.12 16.90 -5.62
C HIS A 116 23.18 16.99 -4.52
N GLU A 117 22.86 16.42 -3.37
CA GLU A 117 23.79 16.21 -2.26
C GLU A 117 23.76 14.73 -1.92
N GLU A 118 24.94 14.13 -1.72
CA GLU A 118 25.03 12.73 -1.31
C GLU A 118 24.33 12.53 0.04
N PRO A 119 23.64 11.39 0.25
CA PRO A 119 23.12 11.05 1.57
C PRO A 119 24.24 11.10 2.61
N GLN A 120 23.89 11.52 3.84
CA GLN A 120 24.86 11.65 4.93
C GLN A 120 25.64 10.36 5.22
N GLU A 121 25.04 9.20 4.92
CA GLU A 121 25.67 7.90 5.01
C GLU A 121 25.52 7.16 3.67
N SER A 122 26.60 7.11 2.90
CA SER A 122 26.66 6.46 1.59
C SER A 122 28.08 5.92 1.32
N PRO A 123 28.26 5.05 0.31
CA PRO A 123 29.59 4.61 -0.11
C PRO A 123 30.52 5.77 -0.55
N ILE A 124 29.94 6.92 -0.90
CA ILE A 124 30.67 8.10 -1.41
C ILE A 124 30.94 9.09 -0.28
N SER A 125 29.93 9.41 0.55
CA SER A 125 30.06 10.40 1.62
C SER A 125 30.79 9.87 2.86
N THR A 126 30.68 8.56 3.13
CA THR A 126 31.26 7.90 4.30
C THR A 126 31.93 6.57 3.90
N PRO A 127 32.99 6.59 3.06
CA PRO A 127 33.64 5.38 2.57
C PRO A 127 34.21 4.51 3.70
N GLU A 128 34.71 5.12 4.78
CA GLU A 128 35.22 4.41 5.96
C GLU A 128 34.13 3.65 6.72
N ILE A 129 32.89 4.18 6.76
CA ILE A 129 31.74 3.46 7.34
C ILE A 129 31.33 2.32 6.40
N PHE A 130 31.35 2.56 5.09
CA PHE A 130 31.02 1.56 4.08
C PHE A 130 31.96 0.35 4.10
N GLU A 131 33.25 0.55 4.39
CA GLU A 131 34.20 -0.56 4.59
C GLU A 131 33.77 -1.49 5.73
N GLU A 132 33.20 -0.96 6.82
CA GLU A 132 32.71 -1.76 7.95
C GLU A 132 31.30 -2.32 7.74
N TYR A 133 30.44 -1.56 7.05
CA TYR A 133 29.02 -1.82 6.81
C TYR A 133 28.70 -1.78 5.30
N PRO A 134 29.04 -2.84 4.53
CA PRO A 134 29.13 -2.78 3.07
C PRO A 134 27.81 -2.93 2.31
N LEU A 135 26.67 -2.92 3.01
CA LEU A 135 25.34 -3.07 2.40
C LEU A 135 24.49 -1.84 2.70
N ILE A 136 23.68 -1.41 1.74
CA ILE A 136 22.74 -0.30 1.89
C ILE A 136 21.38 -0.89 2.26
N MET A 137 20.91 -0.64 3.47
CA MET A 137 19.57 -1.02 3.89
C MET A 137 18.56 0.04 3.47
N ILE A 138 17.52 -0.40 2.76
CA ILE A 138 16.32 0.39 2.50
C ILE A 138 15.15 -0.14 3.33
N THR A 139 14.36 0.80 3.86
CA THR A 139 13.17 0.48 4.64
C THR A 139 11.91 0.80 3.85
N GLY A 140 10.86 -0.01 4.01
CA GLY A 140 9.61 0.20 3.27
C GLY A 140 8.36 -0.27 3.99
N ARG A 141 7.21 0.11 3.42
CA ARG A 141 5.90 -0.35 3.88
C ARG A 141 5.61 -1.74 3.33
N LEU A 142 4.89 -2.53 4.10
CA LEU A 142 4.28 -3.77 3.61
C LEU A 142 2.87 -3.51 3.14
N ARG A 143 2.44 -4.24 2.11
CA ARG A 143 1.09 -4.15 1.56
C ARG A 143 0.04 -4.64 2.55
N GLU A 144 0.40 -5.60 3.39
CA GLU A 144 -0.51 -6.36 4.25
C GLU A 144 -0.79 -5.69 5.61
N ARG A 145 -0.19 -4.53 5.89
CA ARG A 145 -0.36 -3.81 7.16
C ARG A 145 -0.40 -2.30 6.95
N LEU A 146 -1.02 -1.60 7.90
CA LEU A 146 -0.99 -0.13 7.97
C LEU A 146 -0.01 0.29 9.05
N HIS A 147 1.24 0.57 8.67
CA HIS A 147 2.31 0.87 9.63
C HIS A 147 2.36 -0.21 10.73
N SER A 148 2.43 0.17 12.01
CA SER A 148 2.43 -0.76 13.13
C SER A 148 1.06 -1.40 13.43
N GLN A 149 -0.02 -0.94 12.79
CA GLN A 149 -1.36 -1.51 12.94
C GLN A 149 -1.48 -2.82 12.18
N TYR A 150 -2.42 -3.66 12.62
CA TYR A 150 -2.69 -4.99 12.04
C TYR A 150 -1.54 -5.99 12.16
N THR A 151 -0.49 -5.67 12.90
CA THR A 151 0.62 -6.59 13.23
C THR A 151 0.24 -7.63 14.29
N THR A 152 -0.86 -7.46 15.02
CA THR A 152 -1.31 -8.37 16.11
C THR A 152 -2.76 -8.81 15.96
N VAL A 153 -3.49 -8.14 15.08
CA VAL A 153 -4.89 -8.45 14.78
C VAL A 153 -4.91 -9.57 13.76
N LYS A 154 -5.96 -10.39 13.81
CA LYS A 154 -6.20 -11.34 12.74
C LYS A 154 -6.62 -10.57 11.47
N VAL A 155 -5.73 -10.36 10.52
CA VAL A 155 -6.03 -9.69 9.25
C VAL A 155 -5.99 -10.67 8.09
N GLY A 156 -7.13 -10.93 7.49
CA GLY A 156 -7.18 -11.66 6.22
C GLY A 156 -8.47 -12.43 6.02
N GLY A 157 -9.00 -12.34 4.82
CA GLY A 157 -9.05 -13.51 3.94
C GLY A 157 -7.92 -13.39 2.92
N SER A 158 -7.43 -14.51 2.41
CA SER A 158 -6.82 -14.49 1.08
C SER A 158 -7.93 -14.30 0.05
N VAL A 159 -7.75 -13.39 -0.91
CA VAL A 159 -8.66 -13.29 -2.06
C VAL A 159 -8.48 -14.55 -2.90
N LYS A 160 -9.37 -15.54 -2.75
CA LYS A 160 -9.34 -16.76 -3.56
C LYS A 160 -9.82 -16.52 -5.00
N SER A 161 -10.57 -15.44 -5.23
CA SER A 161 -11.10 -15.07 -6.54
C SER A 161 -11.62 -13.62 -6.51
N TYR A 162 -11.11 -12.76 -7.40
CA TYR A 162 -11.64 -11.41 -7.62
C TYR A 162 -13.02 -11.43 -8.32
N ALA A 163 -13.46 -12.57 -8.85
CA ALA A 163 -14.61 -12.69 -9.74
C ALA A 163 -15.98 -12.65 -9.03
N HIS A 164 -16.02 -12.60 -7.70
CA HIS A 164 -17.27 -12.57 -6.93
C HIS A 164 -17.57 -11.22 -6.26
N CYS A 165 -16.75 -10.20 -6.52
CA CYS A 165 -16.95 -8.86 -6.00
C CYS A 165 -18.25 -8.21 -6.52
N THR A 166 -19.03 -7.59 -5.63
CA THR A 166 -20.23 -6.80 -5.98
C THR A 166 -19.89 -5.60 -6.86
N THR A 167 -18.71 -4.99 -6.70
CA THR A 167 -18.21 -3.93 -7.59
C THR A 167 -17.87 -4.46 -8.98
N CYS A 168 -17.30 -5.66 -9.09
CA CYS A 168 -17.10 -6.31 -10.39
C CYS A 168 -18.43 -6.70 -11.04
N LYS A 169 -19.41 -7.19 -10.28
CA LYS A 169 -20.77 -7.42 -10.78
C LYS A 169 -21.41 -6.14 -11.29
N LYS A 170 -21.32 -5.05 -10.53
CA LYS A 170 -21.81 -3.73 -10.94
C LYS A 170 -21.06 -3.22 -12.18
N CYS A 171 -19.75 -3.44 -12.28
CA CYS A 171 -18.97 -3.13 -13.47
C CYS A 171 -19.36 -4.00 -14.67
N VAL A 172 -19.78 -5.25 -14.48
CA VAL A 172 -20.25 -6.14 -15.55
C VAL A 172 -21.69 -5.81 -15.96
N GLU A 173 -22.55 -5.44 -15.01
CA GLU A 173 -23.97 -5.14 -15.21
C GLU A 173 -24.21 -3.71 -15.72
N GLU A 174 -23.33 -2.76 -15.35
CA GLU A 174 -23.48 -1.33 -15.64
C GLU A 174 -22.35 -0.74 -16.51
N CYS A 175 -21.32 -1.53 -16.90
CA CYS A 175 -20.40 -1.04 -17.95
C CYS A 175 -21.14 -0.93 -19.29
N PRO A 176 -20.81 0.09 -20.10
CA PRO A 176 -21.12 0.05 -21.53
C PRO A 176 -20.49 -1.21 -22.14
N GLU A 177 -21.23 -1.97 -22.97
CA GLU A 177 -20.75 -3.20 -23.65
C GLU A 177 -19.39 -3.02 -24.34
N GLU A 178 -19.07 -1.79 -24.74
CA GLU A 178 -17.84 -1.39 -25.43
C GLU A 178 -16.57 -1.39 -24.56
N ALA A 179 -16.68 -1.55 -23.23
CA ALA A 179 -15.55 -1.53 -22.29
C ALA A 179 -14.97 -2.94 -21.99
N ILE A 180 -15.71 -4.00 -22.29
CA ILE A 180 -15.29 -5.39 -22.11
C ILE A 180 -15.04 -5.97 -23.50
N THR A 181 -13.79 -6.27 -23.82
CA THR A 181 -13.44 -6.90 -25.11
C THR A 181 -12.98 -8.33 -24.84
N LEU A 182 -13.66 -9.31 -25.42
CA LEU A 182 -13.17 -10.69 -25.41
C LEU A 182 -12.02 -10.78 -26.41
N THR A 183 -10.80 -10.97 -25.91
CA THR A 183 -9.62 -11.08 -26.77
C THR A 183 -9.08 -12.50 -26.74
N GLN A 184 -8.41 -12.88 -27.84
CA GLN A 184 -7.71 -14.17 -27.90
C GLN A 184 -6.55 -14.15 -26.91
N PRO A 185 -6.42 -15.17 -26.03
CA PRO A 185 -5.28 -15.27 -25.13
C PRO A 185 -3.98 -15.38 -25.95
N SER A 186 -2.93 -14.68 -25.53
CA SER A 186 -1.63 -14.81 -26.19
C SER A 186 -1.06 -16.22 -25.99
N THR A 187 -0.29 -16.70 -26.97
CA THR A 187 0.38 -18.01 -26.91
C THR A 187 1.25 -18.16 -25.66
N SER A 188 1.88 -17.07 -25.21
CA SER A 188 2.66 -17.05 -23.95
C SER A 188 1.77 -17.21 -22.70
N LEU A 189 0.58 -16.61 -22.67
CA LEU A 189 -0.37 -16.77 -21.57
C LEU A 189 -0.93 -18.19 -21.52
N MET A 190 -1.25 -18.76 -22.69
CA MET A 190 -1.71 -20.15 -22.77
C MET A 190 -0.64 -21.15 -22.32
N GLN A 191 0.63 -20.94 -22.67
CA GLN A 191 1.72 -21.85 -22.31
C GLN A 191 2.06 -21.83 -20.80
N ARG A 192 2.08 -20.64 -20.19
CA ARG A 192 2.44 -20.46 -18.77
C ARG A 192 1.47 -21.15 -17.82
N ASP A 193 0.19 -21.19 -18.17
CA ASP A 193 -0.86 -21.84 -17.38
C ASP A 193 -0.95 -23.36 -17.62
N VAL A 194 -0.54 -23.84 -18.80
CA VAL A 194 -0.58 -25.28 -19.14
C VAL A 194 0.39 -26.09 -18.27
N GLU A 195 1.53 -25.52 -17.87
CA GLU A 195 2.48 -26.17 -16.97
C GLU A 195 1.92 -26.37 -15.54
N GLN A 196 0.89 -25.61 -15.16
CA GLN A 196 0.34 -25.57 -13.80
C GLN A 196 -1.08 -26.17 -13.69
N ALA A 197 -1.70 -26.58 -14.80
CA ALA A 197 -3.10 -27.02 -14.86
C ALA A 197 -3.28 -28.55 -14.75
N PRO A 198 -4.41 -29.04 -14.17
CA PRO A 198 -4.76 -30.46 -14.18
C PRO A 198 -4.91 -31.04 -15.60
N GLN A 199 -4.57 -32.33 -15.80
CA GLN A 199 -4.42 -32.98 -17.11
C GLN A 199 -5.60 -32.81 -18.09
N ASP A 200 -6.84 -32.75 -17.59
CA ASP A 200 -8.04 -32.63 -18.44
C ASP A 200 -8.22 -31.22 -19.02
N GLN A 201 -7.85 -30.18 -18.26
CA GLN A 201 -7.88 -28.79 -18.73
C GLN A 201 -6.74 -28.49 -19.71
N ALA A 202 -5.57 -29.10 -19.51
CA ALA A 202 -4.45 -28.99 -20.44
C ALA A 202 -4.79 -29.58 -21.82
N LYS A 203 -5.54 -30.69 -21.89
CA LYS A 203 -6.04 -31.27 -23.16
C LYS A 203 -7.02 -30.36 -23.89
N LEU A 204 -7.99 -29.77 -23.18
CA LEU A 204 -8.96 -28.84 -23.77
C LEU A 204 -8.29 -27.57 -24.31
N ARG A 205 -7.31 -27.03 -23.57
CA ARG A 205 -6.52 -25.86 -23.99
C ARG A 205 -5.63 -26.13 -25.20
N LYS A 206 -5.02 -27.33 -25.28
CA LYS A 206 -4.28 -27.76 -26.48
C LYS A 206 -5.18 -27.84 -27.70
N LYS A 207 -6.38 -28.41 -27.54
CA LYS A 207 -7.39 -28.54 -28.62
C LYS A 207 -7.91 -27.17 -29.08
N LEU A 208 -8.08 -26.21 -28.16
CA LEU A 208 -8.39 -24.81 -28.46
C LEU A 208 -7.25 -24.12 -29.24
N GLY A 209 -5.99 -24.33 -28.84
CA GLY A 209 -4.82 -23.82 -29.55
C GLY A 209 -4.72 -24.34 -30.99
N GLU A 210 -5.04 -25.63 -31.23
CA GLU A 210 -5.08 -26.25 -32.56
C GLU A 210 -6.21 -25.68 -33.44
N LEU A 211 -7.41 -25.49 -32.87
CA LEU A 211 -8.57 -24.87 -33.53
C LEU A 211 -8.29 -23.41 -33.94
N VAL A 212 -7.72 -22.61 -33.03
CA VAL A 212 -7.38 -21.21 -33.27
C VAL A 212 -6.22 -21.07 -34.26
N GLY A 213 -5.22 -21.96 -34.17
CA GLY A 213 -4.12 -22.03 -35.15
C GLY A 213 -4.60 -22.34 -36.57
N GLY A 214 -5.63 -23.18 -36.73
CA GLY A 214 -6.27 -23.45 -38.03
C GLY A 214 -7.01 -22.24 -38.62
N LEU A 215 -7.65 -21.43 -37.76
CA LEU A 215 -8.39 -20.22 -38.16
C LEU A 215 -7.49 -19.08 -38.63
N ALA A 216 -6.26 -18.99 -38.12
CA ALA A 216 -5.29 -17.99 -38.57
C ALA A 216 -4.81 -18.22 -40.03
N VAL A 217 -5.07 -19.40 -40.61
CA VAL A 217 -4.61 -19.80 -41.95
C VAL A 217 -5.73 -19.80 -42.99
N GLN A 218 -7.00 -19.94 -42.60
CA GLN A 218 -8.16 -19.84 -43.49
C GLN A 218 -9.27 -18.98 -42.88
N VAL A 219 -9.50 -17.81 -43.47
CA VAL A 219 -10.64 -16.95 -43.13
C VAL A 219 -11.85 -17.45 -43.91
N THR A 220 -12.78 -18.11 -43.23
CA THR A 220 -14.09 -18.47 -43.81
C THR A 220 -15.18 -17.60 -43.19
N ASN A 221 -16.24 -17.30 -43.96
CA ASN A 221 -17.41 -16.54 -43.49
C ASN A 221 -18.47 -17.43 -42.82
N GLU A 222 -18.16 -18.70 -42.57
CA GLU A 222 -19.08 -19.60 -41.89
C GLU A 222 -19.03 -19.36 -40.38
N LYS A 223 -20.20 -19.37 -39.75
CA LYS A 223 -20.35 -19.19 -38.30
C LYS A 223 -19.72 -20.40 -37.61
N LEU A 224 -18.62 -20.20 -36.92
CA LEU A 224 -17.94 -21.27 -36.18
C LEU A 224 -18.75 -21.66 -34.95
N ASP A 225 -19.13 -22.94 -34.91
CA ASP A 225 -19.82 -23.53 -33.77
C ASP A 225 -18.75 -23.97 -32.75
N ILE A 226 -18.46 -23.08 -31.80
CA ILE A 226 -17.46 -23.33 -30.76
C ILE A 226 -18.15 -24.07 -29.61
N PRO A 227 -17.72 -25.29 -29.26
CA PRO A 227 -18.28 -26.04 -28.15
C PRO A 227 -18.32 -25.24 -26.84
N GLU A 228 -19.43 -25.35 -26.10
CA GLU A 228 -19.74 -24.54 -24.91
C GLU A 228 -18.70 -24.74 -23.78
N ASP A 229 -18.03 -25.89 -23.74
CA ASP A 229 -16.94 -26.22 -22.82
C ASP A 229 -15.64 -25.45 -23.11
N ILE A 230 -15.52 -24.85 -24.31
CA ILE A 230 -14.36 -24.08 -24.76
C ILE A 230 -14.56 -22.57 -24.52
N THR A 231 -15.79 -22.06 -24.57
CA THR A 231 -16.11 -20.64 -24.33
C THR A 231 -15.66 -20.13 -22.96
N GLY A 232 -15.60 -21.01 -21.95
CA GLY A 232 -15.08 -20.68 -20.62
C GLY A 232 -13.56 -20.38 -20.55
N LEU A 233 -12.83 -20.52 -21.67
CA LEU A 233 -11.39 -20.25 -21.77
C LEU A 233 -11.04 -18.91 -22.43
N LEU A 234 -12.02 -18.17 -22.96
CA LEU A 234 -11.81 -16.81 -23.45
C LEU A 234 -11.66 -15.85 -22.28
N VAL A 235 -10.59 -15.05 -22.28
CA VAL A 235 -10.29 -14.13 -21.19
C VAL A 235 -10.90 -12.76 -21.52
N PRO A 236 -11.82 -12.24 -20.70
CA PRO A 236 -12.28 -10.86 -20.85
C PRO A 236 -11.11 -9.92 -20.56
N VAL A 237 -10.82 -9.03 -21.50
CA VAL A 237 -9.81 -7.99 -21.34
C VAL A 237 -10.52 -6.65 -21.27
N TRP A 238 -10.22 -5.90 -20.22
CA TRP A 238 -10.81 -4.59 -19.96
C TRP A 238 -10.05 -3.50 -20.72
N ASP A 239 -10.79 -2.67 -21.47
CA ASP A 239 -10.25 -1.41 -21.98
C ASP A 239 -10.29 -0.39 -20.83
N THR A 240 -9.15 -0.24 -20.15
CA THR A 240 -8.98 0.63 -18.98
C THR A 240 -9.20 2.11 -19.30
N THR A 241 -9.21 2.51 -20.58
CA THR A 241 -9.48 3.89 -20.99
C THR A 241 -10.98 4.23 -21.03
N LYS A 242 -11.84 3.21 -21.10
CA LYS A 242 -13.30 3.33 -21.22
C LYS A 242 -14.07 2.82 -20.00
N CYS A 243 -13.40 2.09 -19.10
CA CYS A 243 -14.00 1.57 -17.88
C CYS A 243 -14.34 2.70 -16.88
N ILE A 244 -15.61 2.73 -16.42
CA ILE A 244 -16.10 3.68 -15.42
C ILE A 244 -15.43 3.42 -14.05
N GLY A 245 -15.21 2.13 -13.71
CA GLY A 245 -14.70 1.72 -12.40
C GLY A 245 -13.19 1.88 -12.19
N CYS A 246 -12.36 1.75 -13.24
CA CYS A 246 -10.90 1.78 -13.07
C CYS A 246 -10.32 3.20 -12.91
N ARG A 247 -11.02 4.26 -13.34
CA ARG A 247 -10.55 5.65 -13.11
C ARG A 247 -10.84 6.18 -11.71
N GLU A 248 -11.80 5.60 -10.98
CA GLU A 248 -12.16 6.02 -9.63
C GLU A 248 -11.66 5.07 -8.54
N CYS A 249 -10.95 3.99 -8.87
CA CYS A 249 -10.50 3.01 -7.88
C CYS A 249 -9.05 2.61 -8.11
N GLU A 250 -8.07 3.52 -8.00
CA GLU A 250 -6.64 3.16 -7.93
C GLU A 250 -6.30 2.36 -6.64
N ILE A 251 -7.14 1.40 -6.27
CA ILE A 251 -7.04 0.53 -5.11
C ILE A 251 -6.91 -0.90 -5.62
N ASP A 252 -5.71 -1.45 -5.47
CA ASP A 252 -5.36 -2.85 -5.72
C ASP A 252 -5.91 -3.82 -4.64
N VAL A 253 -6.89 -3.39 -3.83
CA VAL A 253 -7.46 -4.16 -2.72
C VAL A 253 -8.95 -3.84 -2.56
N CYS A 254 -9.80 -4.86 -2.70
CA CYS A 254 -11.25 -4.75 -2.60
C CYS A 254 -11.72 -4.62 -1.14
N PRO A 255 -12.60 -3.66 -0.78
CA PRO A 255 -13.17 -3.54 0.57
C PRO A 255 -14.39 -4.42 0.85
N TYR A 256 -14.93 -5.13 -0.15
CA TYR A 256 -16.07 -6.04 0.02
C TYR A 256 -15.72 -7.48 -0.41
N ASP A 257 -15.94 -8.43 0.50
CA ASP A 257 -15.64 -9.88 0.45
C ASP A 257 -14.18 -10.34 0.60
N VAL A 258 -13.50 -9.90 1.66
CA VAL A 258 -12.18 -10.45 2.03
C VAL A 258 -12.12 -10.91 3.48
N VAL A 259 -12.88 -11.93 3.88
CA VAL A 259 -12.53 -12.75 5.06
C VAL A 259 -13.11 -14.16 4.95
N THR A 260 -12.28 -15.19 4.86
CA THR A 260 -12.72 -16.55 5.27
C THR A 260 -11.84 -17.16 6.33
N GLU A 261 -10.56 -16.76 6.47
CA GLU A 261 -9.72 -17.20 7.59
C GLU A 261 -8.79 -16.09 8.08
N SER A 262 -9.10 -15.66 9.30
CA SER A 262 -8.42 -14.61 10.05
C SER A 262 -6.92 -14.91 10.27
N ILE A 263 -6.00 -14.15 9.67
CA ILE A 263 -4.54 -14.35 9.86
C ILE A 263 -4.06 -13.61 11.11
N LYS A 264 -3.98 -14.28 12.26
CA LYS A 264 -3.29 -13.74 13.44
C LYS A 264 -1.79 -13.83 13.22
N MET A 265 -1.08 -12.71 13.21
CA MET A 265 0.37 -12.78 13.34
C MET A 265 0.71 -13.00 14.83
N PRO A 266 1.32 -14.14 15.23
CA PRO A 266 1.69 -14.38 16.62
C PRO A 266 2.73 -13.35 17.08
N THR A 267 2.69 -12.90 18.33
CA THR A 267 3.75 -12.05 18.92
C THR A 267 5.09 -12.81 18.97
N LYS A 268 6.26 -12.13 19.08
CA LYS A 268 7.53 -12.84 19.35
C LYS A 268 7.44 -13.80 20.54
N LYS A 269 6.72 -13.43 21.60
CA LYS A 269 6.52 -14.29 22.77
C LYS A 269 5.75 -15.58 22.43
N GLU A 270 4.80 -15.52 21.50
CA GLU A 270 4.04 -16.68 21.01
C GLU A 270 4.80 -17.47 19.93
N ALA A 271 5.53 -16.78 19.05
CA ALA A 271 6.27 -17.38 17.95
C ALA A 271 7.66 -17.91 18.34
N GLY A 272 8.19 -17.46 19.48
CA GLY A 272 9.56 -17.72 19.92
C GLY A 272 10.63 -17.06 19.05
N MET A 273 10.26 -16.21 18.08
CA MET A 273 11.18 -15.64 17.09
C MET A 273 10.78 -14.23 16.64
N HIS A 274 11.75 -13.47 16.15
CA HIS A 274 11.48 -12.21 15.46
C HIS A 274 10.68 -12.46 14.17
N ARG A 275 9.74 -11.56 13.89
CA ARG A 275 8.88 -11.60 12.71
C ARG A 275 9.43 -10.77 11.56
N ALA A 276 10.21 -9.74 11.89
CA ALA A 276 10.95 -8.98 10.90
C ALA A 276 11.86 -9.92 10.11
N PHE A 277 12.00 -9.59 8.83
CA PHE A 277 12.79 -10.35 7.87
C PHE A 277 13.63 -9.38 7.06
N LEU A 278 14.73 -9.88 6.53
CA LEU A 278 15.63 -9.14 5.66
C LEU A 278 15.57 -9.75 4.26
N ARG A 279 15.28 -8.93 3.25
CA ARG A 279 15.43 -9.31 1.85
C ARG A 279 16.84 -8.99 1.37
N MET A 280 17.45 -9.95 0.67
CA MET A 280 18.81 -9.83 0.16
C MET A 280 18.93 -10.53 -1.19
N HIS A 281 19.80 -10.02 -2.06
CA HIS A 281 20.08 -10.67 -3.34
C HIS A 281 20.83 -12.01 -3.13
N PRO A 282 20.52 -13.08 -3.89
CA PRO A 282 21.20 -14.38 -3.76
C PRO A 282 22.72 -14.31 -3.86
N GLN A 283 23.26 -13.59 -4.85
CA GLN A 283 24.73 -13.45 -5.03
C GLN A 283 25.40 -12.71 -3.86
N ALA A 284 24.72 -11.72 -3.29
CA ALA A 284 25.23 -11.01 -2.13
C ALA A 284 25.28 -11.95 -0.91
N ALA A 285 24.23 -12.76 -0.71
CA ALA A 285 24.17 -13.75 0.36
C ALA A 285 25.25 -14.84 0.21
N GLU A 286 25.46 -15.34 -1.01
CA GLU A 286 26.50 -16.33 -1.32
C GLU A 286 27.90 -15.82 -0.98
N SER A 287 28.20 -14.55 -1.31
CA SER A 287 29.51 -13.93 -1.02
C SER A 287 29.89 -13.91 0.46
N ILE A 288 28.89 -13.98 1.35
CA ILE A 288 29.06 -14.00 2.81
C ILE A 288 28.58 -15.32 3.45
N GLY A 289 28.36 -16.37 2.63
CA GLY A 289 28.05 -17.73 3.10
C GLY A 289 26.66 -17.89 3.73
N LEU A 290 25.67 -17.12 3.30
CA LEU A 290 24.29 -17.18 3.79
C LEU A 290 23.36 -17.88 2.79
N ASN A 291 22.37 -18.61 3.32
CA ASN A 291 21.34 -19.31 2.54
C ASN A 291 19.94 -18.77 2.85
N ASP A 292 18.99 -18.99 1.93
CA ASP A 292 17.59 -18.61 2.17
C ASP A 292 17.04 -19.24 3.46
N GLY A 293 16.31 -18.43 4.23
CA GLY A 293 15.77 -18.84 5.52
C GLY A 293 16.75 -18.84 6.70
N ASP A 294 18.05 -18.56 6.49
CA ASP A 294 19.01 -18.39 7.58
C ASP A 294 18.56 -17.30 8.57
N ARG A 295 19.05 -17.40 9.80
CA ARG A 295 18.90 -16.34 10.80
C ARG A 295 20.09 -15.42 10.75
N VAL A 296 19.82 -14.13 10.66
CA VAL A 296 20.83 -13.10 10.52
C VAL A 296 20.69 -12.00 11.57
N ASP A 297 21.83 -11.47 11.96
CA ASP A 297 21.96 -10.25 12.74
C ASP A 297 22.34 -9.13 11.77
N VAL A 298 21.57 -8.04 11.83
CA VAL A 298 21.77 -6.84 11.02
C VAL A 298 22.29 -5.74 11.93
N GLU A 299 23.47 -5.22 11.61
CA GLU A 299 24.19 -4.23 12.42
C GLU A 299 24.40 -2.95 11.62
N SER A 300 24.32 -1.80 12.30
CA SER A 300 24.77 -0.50 11.80
C SER A 300 25.64 0.15 12.86
N LYS A 301 26.20 1.34 12.60
CA LYS A 301 26.93 2.14 13.60
C LYS A 301 26.11 2.48 14.86
N ARG A 302 24.77 2.35 14.81
CA ARG A 302 23.82 2.78 15.85
C ARG A 302 23.30 1.65 16.71
N GLY A 303 23.26 0.43 16.18
CA GLY A 303 22.63 -0.68 16.86
C GLY A 303 22.58 -1.95 16.03
N SER A 304 21.88 -2.95 16.56
CA SER A 304 21.74 -4.26 15.94
C SER A 304 20.32 -4.81 16.11
N VAL A 305 19.80 -5.47 15.07
CA VAL A 305 18.59 -6.27 15.13
C VAL A 305 18.97 -7.73 14.88
N LYS A 306 18.69 -8.59 15.87
CA LYS A 306 19.17 -9.98 15.86
C LYS A 306 18.12 -10.97 15.38
N LYS A 307 18.56 -12.13 14.90
CA LYS A 307 17.71 -13.30 14.57
C LYS A 307 16.60 -13.00 13.55
N MET A 308 16.82 -12.04 12.65
CA MET A 308 15.90 -11.78 11.53
C MET A 308 15.92 -12.94 10.55
N LYS A 309 14.78 -13.27 9.94
CA LYS A 309 14.75 -14.29 8.88
C LYS A 309 15.31 -13.69 7.59
N LEU A 310 16.29 -14.34 6.97
CA LEU A 310 16.75 -13.98 5.63
C LEU A 310 15.77 -14.52 4.57
N VAL A 311 15.44 -13.69 3.59
CA VAL A 311 14.59 -14.03 2.44
C VAL A 311 15.33 -13.60 1.18
N LEU A 312 15.74 -14.56 0.36
CA LEU A 312 16.46 -14.25 -0.87
C LEU A 312 15.49 -13.84 -1.98
N THR A 313 15.86 -12.82 -2.74
CA THR A 313 15.11 -12.39 -3.94
C THR A 313 16.06 -11.72 -4.94
N SER A 314 15.87 -12.00 -6.23
CA SER A 314 16.60 -11.34 -7.32
C SER A 314 16.05 -9.94 -7.67
N ASP A 315 14.94 -9.52 -7.07
CA ASP A 315 14.27 -8.24 -7.37
C ASP A 315 14.94 -7.04 -6.64
N ILE A 316 16.14 -7.22 -6.10
CA ILE A 316 16.89 -6.22 -5.35
C ILE A 316 18.34 -6.18 -5.81
N ASP A 317 18.96 -4.99 -5.87
CA ASP A 317 20.38 -4.85 -6.21
C ASP A 317 21.27 -5.56 -5.17
N GLN A 318 22.41 -6.11 -5.60
CA GLN A 318 23.35 -6.86 -4.75
C GLN A 318 23.93 -6.06 -3.59
N ARG A 319 24.00 -4.74 -3.74
CA ARG A 319 24.50 -3.83 -2.70
C ARG A 319 23.42 -3.47 -1.69
N VAL A 320 22.17 -3.85 -1.94
CA VAL A 320 21.01 -3.39 -1.18
C VAL A 320 20.38 -4.55 -0.42
N VAL A 321 19.98 -4.28 0.82
CA VAL A 321 19.09 -5.13 1.60
C VAL A 321 17.83 -4.37 1.94
N TRP A 322 16.72 -5.08 2.10
CA TRP A 322 15.44 -4.43 2.37
C TRP A 322 14.74 -5.06 3.56
N SER A 323 14.16 -4.23 4.42
CA SER A 323 13.26 -4.69 5.46
C SER A 323 12.06 -3.76 5.58
N SER A 324 10.96 -4.33 6.03
CA SER A 324 9.76 -3.60 6.37
C SER A 324 9.95 -2.77 7.64
N ASP A 325 9.42 -1.54 7.68
CA ASP A 325 9.32 -0.72 8.90
C ASP A 325 8.20 -1.20 9.85
N GLY A 326 7.92 -0.42 10.91
CA GLY A 326 6.72 -0.54 11.77
C GLY A 326 6.57 -1.86 12.56
N TRP A 327 7.60 -2.69 12.60
CA TRP A 327 7.72 -3.77 13.58
C TRP A 327 7.83 -3.21 14.99
N TRP A 328 7.17 -3.85 15.95
CA TRP A 328 7.34 -3.52 17.35
C TRP A 328 8.73 -3.90 17.83
N GLN A 329 9.14 -3.37 18.99
CA GLN A 329 10.46 -3.61 19.58
C GLN A 329 10.82 -5.10 19.61
N ASP A 330 9.90 -5.93 20.09
CA ASP A 330 10.09 -7.37 20.20
C ASP A 330 10.06 -8.08 18.85
N ASP A 331 9.57 -7.48 17.77
CA ASP A 331 9.43 -8.16 16.47
C ASP A 331 10.61 -7.96 15.54
N GLY A 332 11.56 -7.10 15.91
CA GLY A 332 12.74 -6.76 15.11
C GLY A 332 12.60 -5.36 14.52
N ASN A 333 12.49 -4.37 15.41
CA ASN A 333 12.35 -2.97 15.04
C ASN A 333 13.61 -2.46 14.32
N ILE A 334 13.52 -2.33 13.00
CA ILE A 334 14.63 -1.87 12.16
C ILE A 334 15.01 -0.40 12.34
N ASN A 335 14.14 0.42 12.96
CA ASN A 335 14.48 1.81 13.27
C ASN A 335 15.59 1.92 14.35
N LEU A 336 15.98 0.80 14.97
CA LEU A 336 17.19 0.74 15.81
C LEU A 336 18.49 0.88 15.00
N LEU A 337 18.40 0.76 13.67
CA LEU A 337 19.54 0.88 12.76
C LEU A 337 19.61 2.26 12.10
N THR A 338 18.50 3.00 12.05
CA THR A 338 18.36 4.25 11.28
C THR A 338 18.91 5.46 12.00
N GLU A 339 19.34 6.47 11.25
CA GLU A 339 19.78 7.76 11.80
C GLU A 339 18.58 8.60 12.30
N ASP A 340 18.81 9.36 13.36
CA ASP A 340 17.88 10.35 13.92
C ASP A 340 18.19 11.78 13.45
N CYS A 341 19.12 11.93 12.51
CA CYS A 341 19.42 13.21 11.89
C CYS A 341 18.26 13.67 11.01
N HIS A 342 18.16 14.99 10.87
CA HIS A 342 17.21 15.59 9.94
C HIS A 342 17.87 15.85 8.58
N SER A 343 17.07 15.77 7.52
CA SER A 343 17.46 16.28 6.21
C SER A 343 17.89 17.75 6.29
N ALA A 344 18.86 18.12 5.44
CA ALA A 344 19.41 19.48 5.39
C ALA A 344 18.34 20.56 5.17
N PHE A 345 17.23 20.18 4.53
CA PHE A 345 16.08 21.04 4.30
C PHE A 345 14.77 20.34 4.75
N GLY A 346 13.84 21.10 5.32
CA GLY A 346 12.53 20.60 5.79
C GLY A 346 12.51 19.94 7.17
N HIS A 347 13.69 19.69 7.77
CA HIS A 347 13.84 19.04 9.08
C HIS A 347 13.07 17.72 9.21
N THR A 348 12.96 16.95 8.12
CA THR A 348 12.33 15.63 8.11
C THR A 348 13.36 14.55 8.43
N PRO A 349 12.95 13.33 8.85
CA PRO A 349 13.88 12.23 9.04
C PRO A 349 14.78 12.03 7.81
N GLY A 350 16.04 11.66 8.05
CA GLY A 350 17.00 11.34 6.99
C GLY A 350 16.50 10.26 6.02
N PHE A 351 17.17 10.14 4.88
CA PHE A 351 16.80 9.17 3.84
C PHE A 351 16.66 7.75 4.40
N ASN A 352 15.79 6.94 3.80
CA ASN A 352 15.64 5.51 4.12
C ASN A 352 16.84 4.67 3.61
N SER A 353 18.06 5.17 3.75
CA SER A 353 19.30 4.56 3.31
C SER A 353 20.27 4.54 4.49
N VAL A 354 20.62 3.34 4.95
CA VAL A 354 21.50 3.13 6.11
C VAL A 354 22.56 2.11 5.73
N LEU A 355 23.82 2.34 6.07
CA LEU A 355 24.85 1.33 5.87
C LEU A 355 24.77 0.28 6.97
N VAL A 356 24.70 -0.97 6.55
CA VAL A 356 24.57 -2.13 7.44
C VAL A 356 25.54 -3.24 7.08
N ARG A 357 25.77 -4.11 8.07
CA ARG A 357 26.46 -5.39 7.92
C ARG A 357 25.51 -6.49 8.32
N VAL A 358 25.49 -7.56 7.54
CA VAL A 358 24.68 -8.75 7.78
C VAL A 358 25.59 -9.91 8.14
N LYS A 359 25.29 -10.60 9.24
CA LYS A 359 26.02 -11.79 9.68
C LYS A 359 25.05 -12.90 10.03
N LYS A 360 25.49 -14.16 9.91
CA LYS A 360 24.72 -15.29 10.45
C LYS A 360 24.62 -15.16 11.96
N THR A 361 23.44 -15.37 12.53
CA THR A 361 23.25 -15.33 13.97
C THR A 361 24.01 -16.48 14.63
N SER A 362 24.84 -16.19 15.63
CA SER A 362 25.45 -17.20 16.50
C SER A 362 24.40 -17.97 17.30
N LEU A 363 24.62 -19.28 17.45
CA LEU A 363 23.82 -20.17 18.28
C LEU A 363 24.24 -20.02 19.75
N ASP A 364 24.00 -18.85 20.34
CA ASP A 364 24.13 -18.62 21.78
C ASP A 364 22.74 -18.61 22.46
#